data_AF-C0XL84-F1
#
_entry.id   AF-C0XL84-F1
#
_cell.length_a   1.000
_cell.length_b   1.000
_cell.length_c   1.000
_cell.angle_alpha   90.00
_cell.angle_beta   90.00
_cell.angle_gamma   90.00
#
_symmetry.space_group_name_H-M   'P 1'
#
loop_
_entity.id
_entity.type
_entity.pdbx_description
1 polymer ?
#
loop_
_entity_poly.entity_id
_entity_poly.type
_entity_poly.pdbx_seq_one_letter_code
_entity_poly.pdbx_strand_id
1 'polypeptide(L)' 'MLIALEKHGALKGAVMGIARILRCHPFVRGGYDPVPDHFTIFRNKSARDQYRKSMHLK' A
#
# COMPACT_ATOMS: atom_id res chain seq x y z
N MET A 1 3.22 -8.24 0.01
CA MET A 1 2.71 -8.97 -1.17
C MET A 1 1.92 -10.21 -0.75
N LEU A 2 2.47 -11.07 0.11
CA LEU A 2 1.78 -12.24 0.67
C LEU A 2 0.43 -11.90 1.34
N ILE A 3 0.41 -10.90 2.22
CA ILE A 3 -0.81 -10.41 2.89
C ILE A 3 -1.92 -10.00 1.90
N ALA A 4 -1.55 -9.52 0.71
CA ALA A 4 -2.53 -9.13 -0.31
C ALA A 4 -3.13 -10.34 -1.04
N LEU A 5 -2.34 -11.40 -1.22
CA LEU A 5 -2.81 -12.67 -1.79
C LEU A 5 -3.75 -13.39 -0.82
N GLU A 6 -3.41 -13.40 0.48
CA GLU A 6 -4.26 -13.98 1.52
C GLU A 6 -5.59 -13.23 1.68
N LYS A 7 -5.57 -11.89 1.71
CA LYS A 7 -6.79 -11.08 1.90
C LYS A 7 -7.69 -11.00 0.67
N HIS A 8 -7.14 -10.91 -0.54
CA HIS A 8 -7.90 -10.60 -1.76
C HIS A 8 -7.90 -11.71 -2.81
N GLY A 9 -7.21 -12.82 -2.54
CA GLY A 9 -7.01 -13.92 -3.49
C GLY A 9 -5.90 -13.64 -4.51
N ALA A 10 -5.57 -14.66 -5.30
CA ALA A 10 -4.42 -14.65 -6.20
C ALA A 10 -4.48 -13.51 -7.25
N LEU A 11 -5.63 -13.31 -7.90
CA LEU A 11 -5.75 -12.34 -8.99
C LEU A 11 -5.62 -10.89 -8.51
N LYS A 12 -6.44 -10.49 -7.53
CA LYS A 12 -6.46 -9.12 -6.97
C LYS A 12 -5.20 -8.83 -6.17
N GLY A 13 -4.69 -9.82 -5.42
CA GLY A 13 -3.43 -9.72 -4.70
C GLY A 13 -2.23 -9.52 -5.63
N ALA A 14 -2.20 -10.23 -6.77
CA ALA A 14 -1.17 -10.04 -7.80
C ALA A 14 -1.24 -8.63 -8.41
N VAL A 15 -2.42 -8.15 -8.79
CA VAL A 15 -2.60 -6.79 -9.35
C VAL A 15 -2.13 -5.72 -8.37
N MET A 16 -2.48 -5.82 -7.08
CA MET A 16 -2.00 -4.87 -6.06
C MET A 16 -0.49 -4.98 -5.82
N GLY A 17 0.10 -6.17 -5.94
CA GLY A 17 1.54 -6.38 -5.84
C GLY A 17 2.30 -5.74 -7.00
N ILE A 18 1.85 -5.97 -8.23
CA ILE A 18 2.43 -5.36 -9.44
C ILE A 18 2.33 -3.83 -9.36
N ALA A 19 1.18 -3.29 -8.97
CA ALA A 19 1.00 -1.84 -8.80
C ALA A 19 1.95 -1.23 -7.76
N ARG A 20 2.36 -1.99 -6.73
CA ARG A 20 3.37 -1.54 -5.76
C ARG A 20 4.78 -1.50 -6.37
N ILE A 21 5.15 -2.50 -7.17
CA ILE A 21 6.44 -2.54 -7.87
C ILE A 21 6.53 -1.39 -8.88
N LEU A 22 5.47 -1.13 -9.66
CA LEU A 22 5.44 -0.02 -10.61
C LEU A 22 5.61 1.35 -9.96
N ARG A 23 5.29 1.49 -8.67
CA ARG A 23 5.50 2.72 -7.89
C ARG A 23 6.88 2.79 -7.25
N CYS A 24 7.74 1.78 -7.43
CA CYS A 24 9.08 1.75 -6.88
C CYS A 24 10.04 2.50 -7.82
N HIS A 25 10.18 3.80 -7.61
CA HIS A 25 11.14 4.64 -8.31
C HIS A 25 11.60 5.79 -7.40
N PRO A 26 12.81 6.34 -7.58
CA PRO A 26 13.42 7.30 -6.63
C PRO A 26 12.61 8.59 -6.44
N PHE A 27 11.80 8.98 -7.42
CA PHE A 27 10.94 10.17 -7.35
C PHE A 27 9.62 9.95 -6.60
N VAL A 28 9.31 8.73 -6.17
CA VAL A 28 8.13 8.44 -5.36
C VAL A 28 8.50 8.46 -3.89
N ARG A 29 7.78 9.26 -3.11
CA ARG A 29 7.90 9.25 -1.65
C ARG A 29 7.52 7.87 -1.13
N GLY A 30 8.49 7.20 -0.50
CA GLY A 30 8.25 6.02 0.32
C GLY A 30 7.34 6.34 1.51
N GLY A 31 6.89 5.31 2.19
CA GLY A 31 6.05 5.46 3.38
C GLY A 31 5.31 4.18 3.70
N TYR A 32 4.50 4.24 4.75
CA TYR A 32 3.64 3.15 5.18
C TYR A 32 2.54 2.89 4.14
N ASP A 33 2.49 1.67 3.57
CA ASP A 33 1.53 1.26 2.54
C ASP A 33 0.81 -0.05 2.95
N PRO A 34 -0.09 0.01 3.95
CA PRO A 34 -0.80 -1.17 4.44
C PRO A 34 -1.71 -1.76 3.34
N VAL A 35 -1.97 -3.06 3.41
CA VAL A 35 -2.95 -3.71 2.53
C VAL A 35 -4.36 -3.36 3.04
N PRO A 36 -5.18 -2.65 2.25
CA PRO A 36 -6.54 -2.30 2.64
C PRO A 36 -7.44 -3.54 2.68
N ASP A 37 -8.54 -3.48 3.44
CA ASP A 37 -9.49 -4.58 3.55
C ASP A 37 -10.37 -4.73 2.30
N HIS A 38 -10.52 -3.66 1.52
CA HIS A 38 -11.17 -3.67 0.21
C HIS A 38 -10.14 -3.48 -0.90
N PHE A 39 -10.36 -4.14 -2.04
CA PHE A 39 -9.45 -4.04 -3.18
C PHE A 39 -9.39 -2.60 -3.70
N THR A 40 -8.19 -2.04 -3.75
CA THR A 40 -7.92 -0.76 -4.41
C THR A 40 -6.49 -0.73 -4.92
N ILE A 41 -6.30 -0.10 -6.06
CA ILE A 41 -4.98 0.08 -6.69
C ILE A 41 -4.31 1.35 -6.15
N PHE A 42 -5.07 2.29 -5.59
CA PHE A 42 -4.56 3.57 -5.11
C PHE A 42 -4.03 3.48 -3.67
N ARG A 43 -3.02 4.31 -3.36
CA ARG A 43 -2.47 4.43 -2.00
C ARG A 43 -3.52 4.98 -1.05
N ASN A 44 -3.66 4.36 0.12
CA ASN A 44 -4.51 4.87 1.19
C ASN A 44 -3.81 6.06 1.90
N LYS A 45 -4.15 7.29 1.50
CA LYS A 45 -3.59 8.52 2.09
C LYS A 45 -3.90 8.61 3.59
N SER A 46 -5.11 8.23 3.99
CA SER A 46 -5.58 8.30 5.38
C SER A 46 -4.71 7.46 6.32
N ALA A 47 -4.40 6.21 5.92
CA ALA A 47 -3.56 5.32 6.71
C ALA A 47 -2.10 5.80 6.81
N ARG A 48 -1.57 6.37 5.72
CA ARG A 48 -0.24 7.00 5.72
C ARG A 48 -0.20 8.19 6.66
N ASP A 49 -1.21 9.05 6.63
CA ASP A 49 -1.23 10.28 7.42
C ASP A 49 -1.43 9.96 8.91
N GLN A 50 -2.21 8.92 9.25
CA GLN A 50 -2.28 8.37 10.60
C GLN A 50 -0.93 7.85 11.11
N TYR A 51 -0.21 7.08 10.30
CA TYR A 51 1.13 6.58 10.65
C TYR A 51 2.15 7.72 10.88
N ARG A 52 2.13 8.76 10.03
CA ARG A 52 2.98 9.94 10.21
C ARG A 52 2.67 10.66 11.53
N LYS A 53 1.38 10.85 11.83
CA LYS A 53 0.93 11.43 13.10
C LYS A 53 1.35 10.58 14.30
N SER A 54 1.21 9.26 14.25
CA SER A 54 1.59 8.37 15.36
C SER A 54 3.10 8.41 15.65
N MET A 55 3.91 8.72 14.65
CA MET A 55 5.37 8.88 14.80
C MET A 55 5.80 10.33 15.02
N HIS A 56 4.83 11.24 15.15
CA HIS A 56 5.05 12.69 15.31
C HIS A 56 5.91 13.29 14.19
N LEU A 57 5.88 12.67 13.00
CA LEU A 57 6.53 13.16 11.79
C LEU A 57 5.61 14.20 11.14
N LYS A 58 6.09 15.45 11.03
CA LYS A 58 5.40 16.52 10.29
C LYS A 58 5.47 16.25 8.80
#